data_AF-A0A8I1IWL7-F1
#
_entry.id   AF-A0A8I1IWL7-F1
#
_cell.length_a   1.000
_cell.length_b   1.000
_cell.length_c   1.000
_cell.angle_alpha   90.00
_cell.angle_beta   90.00
_cell.angle_gamma   90.00
#
_symmetry.space_group_name_H-M   'P 1'
#
loop_
_entity.id
_entity.type
_entity.pdbx_description
1 polymer ?
#
loop_
_entity_poly.entity_id
_entity_poly.type
_entity_poly.pdbx_seq_one_letter_code
_entity_poly.pdbx_strand_id
1 'polypeptide(L)' 'MNPDETLNQQLEDARQRLHELYELYGFGHACVLEQSMFLDELINQYNRMFQTRKQTQLV' A
#
# COMPACT_ATOMS: atom_id res chain seq x y z
N MET A 1 12.73 -7.15 14.21
CA MET A 1 11.96 -6.95 12.96
C MET A 1 12.02 -5.47 12.64
N ASN A 2 12.53 -5.11 11.47
CA ASN A 2 12.53 -3.72 11.02
C ASN A 2 11.10 -3.36 10.63
N PRO A 3 10.51 -2.27 11.16
CA PRO A 3 9.14 -1.86 10.82
C PRO A 3 8.98 -1.59 9.31
N ASP A 4 10.07 -1.21 8.64
CA ASP A 4 10.13 -0.96 7.20
C ASP A 4 9.95 -2.25 6.36
N GLU A 5 10.34 -3.41 6.89
CA GLU A 5 10.24 -4.71 6.20
C GLU A 5 8.81 -5.27 6.28
N THR A 6 8.14 -5.04 7.41
CA THR A 6 6.75 -5.45 7.64
C THR A 6 5.76 -4.61 6.82
N LEU A 7 6.07 -3.34 6.57
CA LEU A 7 5.27 -2.47 5.70
C LEU A 7 5.42 -2.85 4.23
N ASN A 8 6.64 -3.15 3.77
CA ASN A 8 6.86 -3.62 2.40
C ASN A 8 6.14 -4.95 2.13
N GLN A 9 6.16 -5.89 3.08
CA GLN A 9 5.41 -7.15 2.96
C GLN A 9 3.90 -6.90 2.85
N GLN A 10 3.33 -6.04 3.71
CA GLN A 10 1.91 -5.69 3.65
C GLN A 10 1.52 -5.05 2.32
N LEU A 11 2.40 -4.22 1.76
CA LEU A 11 2.17 -3.54 0.49
C LEU A 11 2.17 -4.55 -0.66
N GLU A 12 3.11 -5.49 -0.66
CA GLU A 12 3.18 -6.53 -1.69
C GLU A 12 2.03 -7.54 -1.58
N ASP A 13 1.65 -7.94 -0.36
CA ASP A 13 0.47 -8.79 -0.11
C ASP A 13 -0.82 -8.10 -0.58
N ALA A 14 -0.99 -6.82 -0.26
CA ALA A 14 -2.15 -6.05 -0.70
C ALA A 14 -2.19 -5.90 -2.22
N ARG A 15 -1.03 -5.82 -2.87
CA ARG A 15 -0.88 -5.70 -4.32
C ARG A 15 -1.18 -7.01 -5.03
N GLN A 16 -0.70 -8.13 -4.48
CA GLN A 16 -1.02 -9.47 -4.97
C GLN A 16 -2.54 -9.73 -4.88
N ARG A 17 -3.14 -9.38 -3.75
CA ARG A 17 -4.57 -9.56 -3.51
C ARG A 17 -5.44 -8.69 -4.42
N LEU A 18 -5.01 -7.46 -4.69
CA LEU A 18 -5.65 -6.60 -5.69
C LEU A 18 -5.60 -7.27 -7.08
N HIS A 19 -4.45 -7.82 -7.47
CA HIS A 19 -4.28 -8.49 -8.75
C HIS A 19 -5.18 -9.73 -8.89
N GLU A 20 -5.26 -10.56 -7.86
CA GLU A 20 -6.15 -11.72 -7.84
C GLU A 20 -7.62 -11.31 -7.94
N LEU A 21 -8.05 -10.33 -7.15
CA LEU A 21 -9.42 -9.80 -7.21
C LEU A 21 -9.72 -9.17 -8.57
N TYR A 22 -8.73 -8.52 -9.17
CA TYR A 22 -8.82 -7.93 -10.48
C TYR A 22 -8.98 -8.99 -11.59
N GLU A 23 -8.22 -10.08 -11.52
CA GLU A 23 -8.36 -11.21 -12.46
C GLU A 23 -9.68 -11.97 -12.27
N LEU A 24 -10.16 -12.11 -11.03
CA LEU A 24 -11.39 -12.83 -10.71
C LEU A 24 -12.66 -12.04 -11.04
N TYR A 25 -12.70 -10.75 -10.72
CA TYR A 25 -13.93 -9.94 -10.75
C TYR A 25 -13.87 -8.75 -11.72
N GLY A 26 -12.68 -8.34 -12.16
CA GLY A 26 -12.48 -7.17 -13.04
C GLY A 26 -12.52 -5.81 -12.32
N PHE A 27 -12.27 -4.72 -13.08
CA PHE A 27 -12.19 -3.34 -12.55
C PHE A 27 -13.45 -2.83 -11.83
N GLY A 28 -14.61 -3.45 -12.06
CA GLY A 28 -15.91 -2.94 -11.61
C GLY A 28 -16.39 -3.48 -10.26
N HIS A 29 -15.66 -4.40 -9.63
CA HIS A 29 -16.12 -5.03 -8.40
C HIS A 29 -15.77 -4.19 -7.18
N ALA A 30 -16.73 -3.99 -6.27
CA ALA A 30 -16.55 -3.20 -5.04
C ALA A 30 -15.32 -3.66 -4.24
N CYS A 31 -15.08 -4.97 -4.17
CA CYS A 31 -13.92 -5.57 -3.51
C CYS A 31 -12.58 -5.13 -4.13
N VAL A 32 -12.50 -4.95 -5.45
CA VAL A 32 -11.30 -4.45 -6.14
C VAL A 32 -11.08 -2.96 -5.82
N LEU A 33 -12.16 -2.18 -5.80
CA LEU A 33 -12.10 -0.75 -5.47
C LEU A 33 -11.69 -0.52 -4.01
N GLU A 34 -12.28 -1.25 -3.07
CA GLU A 34 -11.91 -1.20 -1.65
C GLU A 34 -10.46 -1.65 -1.43
N GLN A 35 -10.05 -2.75 -2.08
CA GLN A 35 -8.66 -3.21 -2.00
C GLN A 35 -7.68 -2.19 -2.60
N SER A 36 -8.07 -1.48 -3.66
CA SER A 36 -7.24 -0.44 -4.27
C SER A 36 -7.08 0.75 -3.34
N MET A 37 -8.18 1.20 -2.71
CA MET A 37 -8.15 2.27 -1.71
C MET A 37 -7.26 1.89 -0.52
N PHE A 38 -7.33 0.65 -0.06
CA PHE A 38 -6.48 0.15 1.01
C PHE A 38 -4.99 0.14 0.63
N LEU A 39 -4.67 -0.29 -0.60
CA LEU A 39 -3.30 -0.24 -1.13
C LEU A 39 -2.77 1.20 -1.20
N ASP A 40 -3.57 2.13 -1.71
CA ASP A 40 -3.23 3.56 -1.78
C ASP A 40 -2.99 4.17 -0.40
N GLU A 41 -3.79 3.79 0.60
CA GLU A 41 -3.60 4.24 1.98
C GLU A 41 -2.30 3.68 2.59
N LEU A 42 -1.98 2.40 2.36
CA LEU A 42 -0.72 1.77 2.76
C LEU A 42 0.49 2.46 2.11
N ILE A 43 0.43 2.74 0.81
CA ILE A 43 1.47 3.47 0.08
C ILE A 43 1.62 4.88 0.65
N ASN A 44 0.51 5.57 0.94
CA ASN A 44 0.55 6.90 1.55
C ASN A 44 1.16 6.86 2.95
N GLN A 45 0.84 5.86 3.78
CA GLN A 45 1.44 5.71 5.10
C GLN A 45 2.95 5.44 5.01
N TYR A 46 3.36 4.55 4.10
CA TYR A 46 4.77 4.31 3.80
C TYR A 46 5.45 5.62 3.36
N ASN A 47 4.92 6.29 2.35
CA ASN A 47 5.44 7.57 1.88
C ASN A 47 5.50 8.62 2.99
N ARG A 48 4.50 8.71 3.87
CA ARG A 48 4.49 9.66 4.99
C ARG A 48 5.61 9.36 5.99
N MET A 49 5.82 8.09 6.34
CA MET A 49 6.92 7.67 7.22
C MET A 49 8.30 8.01 6.62
N PHE A 50 8.48 7.79 5.32
CA PHE A 50 9.72 8.10 4.62
C PHE A 50 9.90 9.61 4.35
N GLN A 51 8.83 10.34 4.05
CA GLN A 51 8.86 11.80 3.84
C GLN A 51 9.14 12.55 5.14
N THR A 52 8.62 12.08 6.28
CA THR A 52 8.94 12.66 7.59
C THR A 52 10.45 12.59 7.86
N ARG A 53 11.14 11.54 7.39
CA ARG A 53 12.61 11.45 7.48
C ARG A 53 13.34 12.43 6.56
N LYS A 54 12.79 12.78 5.39
CA LYS A 54 13.37 13.78 4.48
C LYS A 54 13.17 15.22 4.95
N GLN A 55 12.07 15.51 5.66
CA GLN A 55 11.77 16.86 6.14
C GLN A 55 12.65 17.27 7.35
N THR A 56 13.12 16.32 8.14
CA THR A 56 14.02 16.57 9.28
C THR A 56 15.49 16.82 8.87
N GLN A 57 15.86 16.62 7.60
CA GLN A 57 17.22 16.91 7.10
C GLN A 57 17.39 18.32 6.50
N LEU A 58 16.35 19.17 6.60
CA LEU A 58 16.35 20.54 6.05
C LEU A 58 16.17 21.63 7.13
N VAL A 59 16.48 21.33 8.40
CA VAL A 59 16.47 22.32 9.49
C VAL A 59 17.85 22.44 10.11
#